data_AF-A0A4Q4NRW9-F1
#
_entry.id   AF-A0A4Q4NRW9-F1
#
_cell.length_a   1.000
_cell.length_b   1.000
_cell.length_c   1.000
_cell.angle_alpha   90.00
_cell.angle_beta   90.00
_cell.angle_gamma   90.00
#
_symmetry.space_group_name_H-M   'P 1'
#
loop_
_entity.id
_entity.type
_entity.pdbx_description
1 polymer ?
#
loop_
_entity_poly.entity_id
_entity_poly.type
_entity_poly.pdbx_seq_one_letter_code
_entity_poly.pdbx_strand_id
1 'polypeptide(L)'
;MMTNVLIGSYPDVFAAGSAWAGVPFGCFAGDGFDVWSDACATGQIIKTGPQWAALVRNAYPSYRGFRPKFQTLHGTADTTLYPQNFREQIKQWTSVFDVSQKPTEITENVPFQGWTRFRYGDKFEAYEAGSVTHDIPTDSDTVMDFFDLKCSGPSCFSRPRSGNGTKYHR
;
A
#
# COMPACT_ATOMS: atom_id res chain seq x y z
N MET A 1 -4.47 -6.89 -5.54
CA MET A 1 -3.79 -6.34 -6.74
C MET A 1 -4.35 -4.98 -7.19
N MET A 2 -5.65 -4.86 -7.50
CA MET A 2 -6.23 -3.62 -8.04
C MET A 2 -6.18 -2.39 -7.12
N THR A 3 -6.14 -2.56 -5.79
CA THR A 3 -5.98 -1.43 -4.87
C THR A 3 -4.75 -0.59 -5.22
N ASN A 4 -3.58 -1.23 -5.43
CA ASN A 4 -2.34 -0.54 -5.82
C ASN A 4 -2.57 0.31 -7.08
N VAL A 5 -3.20 -0.28 -8.11
CA VAL A 5 -3.50 0.38 -9.38
C VAL A 5 -4.40 1.60 -9.18
N LEU A 6 -5.49 1.43 -8.44
CA LEU A 6 -6.46 2.51 -8.21
C LEU A 6 -5.85 3.69 -7.44
N ILE A 7 -5.13 3.44 -6.35
CA ILE A 7 -4.54 4.55 -5.57
C ILE A 7 -3.31 5.17 -6.27
N GLY A 8 -2.65 4.42 -7.16
CA GLY A 8 -1.52 4.91 -7.95
C GLY A 8 -1.97 5.81 -9.10
N SER A 9 -2.95 5.35 -9.88
CA SER A 9 -3.48 6.03 -11.07
C SER A 9 -4.50 7.12 -10.75
N TYR A 10 -5.30 6.95 -9.69
CA TYR A 10 -6.36 7.90 -9.29
C TYR A 10 -6.18 8.39 -7.84
N PRO A 11 -5.03 9.00 -7.51
CA PRO A 11 -4.71 9.46 -6.15
C PRO A 11 -5.64 10.58 -5.66
N ASP A 12 -6.41 11.19 -6.56
CA ASP A 12 -7.40 12.25 -6.30
C ASP A 12 -8.82 11.73 -6.05
N VAL A 13 -9.04 10.41 -6.06
CA VAL A 13 -10.36 9.81 -5.75
C VAL A 13 -10.39 9.30 -4.32
N PHE A 14 -9.31 8.67 -3.85
CA PHE A 14 -9.27 7.96 -2.58
C PHE A 14 -8.59 8.77 -1.46
N ALA A 15 -8.98 8.52 -0.21
CA ALA A 15 -8.28 9.04 0.97
C ALA A 15 -7.22 8.06 1.49
N ALA A 16 -7.53 6.76 1.42
CA ALA A 16 -6.66 5.66 1.79
C ALA A 16 -6.98 4.40 0.97
N GLY A 17 -6.07 3.43 0.95
CA GLY A 17 -6.28 2.11 0.38
C GLY A 17 -5.58 1.01 1.18
N SER A 18 -6.14 -0.19 1.19
CA SER A 18 -5.56 -1.37 1.83
C SER A 18 -5.50 -2.52 0.83
N ALA A 19 -4.30 -3.04 0.58
CA ALA A 19 -4.05 -4.13 -0.37
C ALA A 19 -3.69 -5.41 0.40
N TRP A 20 -4.44 -6.48 0.13
CA TRP A 20 -4.28 -7.79 0.77
C TRP A 20 -3.75 -8.77 -0.27
N ALA A 21 -2.68 -9.49 0.08
CA ALA A 21 -2.00 -10.48 -0.77
C ALA A 21 -1.81 -9.97 -2.22
N GLY A 22 -1.15 -8.82 -2.36
CA GLY A 22 -1.07 -8.08 -3.62
C GLY A 22 0.29 -8.16 -4.33
N VAL A 23 0.39 -7.45 -5.45
CA VAL A 23 1.66 -7.16 -6.13
C VAL A 23 1.81 -5.64 -6.31
N PRO A 24 3.05 -5.13 -6.50
CA PRO A 24 3.28 -3.70 -6.75
C PRO A 24 2.49 -3.17 -7.96
N PHE A 25 2.19 -1.87 -7.95
CA PHE A 25 1.68 -1.16 -9.12
C PHE A 25 2.57 -1.41 -10.33
N GLY A 26 1.97 -1.82 -11.45
CA GLY A 26 2.66 -2.08 -12.70
C GLY A 26 3.42 -3.41 -12.76
N CYS A 27 3.37 -4.25 -11.71
CA CYS A 27 4.07 -5.53 -11.72
C CYS A 27 3.46 -6.54 -12.73
N PHE A 28 2.13 -6.51 -12.90
CA PHE A 28 1.40 -7.28 -13.92
C PHE A 28 1.28 -6.55 -15.27
N ALA A 29 2.04 -5.47 -15.50
CA ALA A 29 1.95 -4.75 -16.77
C ALA A 29 2.33 -5.65 -17.96
N GLY A 30 1.52 -5.62 -19.01
CA GLY A 30 1.71 -6.36 -20.25
C GLY A 30 0.68 -5.92 -21.30
N ASP A 31 0.79 -6.44 -22.52
CA ASP A 31 -0.13 -6.12 -23.60
C ASP A 31 -1.49 -6.81 -23.39
N GLY A 32 -2.58 -6.04 -23.47
CA GLY A 32 -3.96 -6.55 -23.35
C GLY A 32 -4.65 -6.16 -22.04
N PHE A 33 -5.70 -6.93 -21.69
CA PHE A 33 -6.48 -6.79 -20.46
C PHE A 33 -6.44 -8.09 -19.68
N ASP A 34 -6.58 -8.02 -18.36
CA ASP A 34 -6.57 -9.19 -17.46
C ASP A 34 -5.32 -10.07 -17.62
N VAL A 35 -4.16 -9.43 -17.80
CA VAL A 35 -2.89 -10.12 -18.06
C VAL A 35 -2.32 -10.68 -16.77
N TRP A 36 -1.96 -11.95 -16.80
CA TRP A 36 -1.15 -12.60 -15.77
C TRP A 36 0.34 -12.53 -16.11
N SER A 37 1.18 -12.22 -15.12
CA SER A 37 2.64 -12.21 -15.25
C SER A 37 3.25 -13.20 -14.27
N ASP A 38 3.73 -14.34 -14.77
CA ASP A 38 4.38 -15.37 -13.94
C ASP A 38 5.61 -14.82 -13.23
N ALA A 39 6.40 -13.99 -13.91
CA ALA A 39 7.57 -13.36 -13.32
C ALA A 39 7.19 -12.45 -12.14
N CYS A 40 6.06 -11.74 -12.22
CA CYS A 40 5.59 -10.96 -11.09
C CYS A 40 5.02 -11.86 -9.98
N ALA A 41 4.13 -12.79 -10.33
CA ALA A 41 3.48 -13.67 -9.38
C ALA A 41 4.49 -14.47 -8.55
N THR A 42 5.54 -14.97 -9.18
CA THR A 42 6.62 -15.73 -8.53
C THR A 42 7.75 -14.85 -7.97
N GLY A 43 7.55 -13.53 -7.91
CA GLY A 43 8.45 -12.61 -7.21
C GLY A 43 9.78 -12.33 -7.91
N GLN A 44 9.89 -12.61 -9.21
CA GLN A 44 11.11 -12.43 -10.00
C GLN A 44 11.32 -10.99 -10.48
N ILE A 45 10.27 -10.17 -10.50
CA ILE A 45 10.38 -8.75 -10.84
C ILE A 45 10.87 -7.97 -9.62
N ILE A 46 12.17 -7.74 -9.55
CA ILE A 46 12.82 -6.95 -8.50
C ILE A 46 13.27 -5.61 -9.08
N LYS A 47 12.87 -4.50 -8.46
CA LYS A 47 13.28 -3.15 -8.87
C LYS A 47 13.75 -2.33 -7.68
N THR A 48 14.43 -1.22 -7.97
CA THR A 48 14.69 -0.21 -6.96
C THR A 48 13.40 0.54 -6.63
N GLY A 49 13.32 1.10 -5.42
CA GLY A 49 12.20 1.96 -5.03
C GLY A 49 11.91 3.10 -6.02
N PRO A 50 12.92 3.86 -6.49
CA PRO A 50 12.73 4.87 -7.54
C PRO A 50 12.15 4.33 -8.86
N GLN A 51 12.58 3.15 -9.32
CA GLN A 51 12.03 2.52 -10.52
C GLN A 51 10.54 2.16 -10.33
N TRP A 52 10.18 1.62 -9.17
CA TRP A 52 8.79 1.34 -8.83
C TRP A 52 7.95 2.61 -8.71
N ALA A 53 8.47 3.66 -8.08
CA ALA A 53 7.77 4.92 -7.91
C ALA A 53 7.60 5.67 -9.25
N ALA A 54 8.53 5.52 -10.19
CA ALA A 54 8.40 6.06 -11.53
C ALA A 54 7.18 5.48 -12.26
N LEU A 55 6.92 4.17 -12.15
CA LEU A 55 5.72 3.54 -12.73
C LEU A 55 4.43 4.17 -12.20
N VAL A 56 4.34 4.39 -10.88
CA VAL A 56 3.18 5.04 -10.24
C VAL A 56 3.03 6.49 -10.70
N ARG A 57 4.13 7.26 -10.74
CA ARG A 57 4.11 8.67 -11.16
C ARG A 57 3.75 8.83 -12.64
N ASN A 58 4.19 7.90 -13.49
CA ASN A 58 3.90 7.91 -14.92
C ASN A 58 2.44 7.60 -15.26
N ALA A 59 1.69 6.97 -14.34
CA ALA A 59 0.25 6.74 -14.51
C ALA A 59 -0.57 8.04 -14.46
N TYR A 60 -0.08 9.06 -13.76
CA TYR A 60 -0.68 10.39 -13.74
C TYR A 60 0.40 11.49 -13.65
N PRO A 61 1.13 11.76 -14.76
CA PRO A 61 2.37 12.54 -14.74
C PRO A 61 2.21 14.00 -14.29
N SER A 62 1.04 14.59 -14.49
CA SER A 62 0.73 15.97 -14.09
C SER A 62 0.26 16.10 -12.64
N TYR A 63 -0.01 14.99 -11.95
CA TYR A 63 -0.54 15.04 -10.59
C TYR A 63 0.51 15.51 -9.58
N ARG A 64 0.18 16.56 -8.82
CA ARG A 64 1.02 17.16 -7.76
C ARG A 64 0.32 17.21 -6.40
N GLY A 65 -0.89 16.66 -6.31
CA GLY A 65 -1.72 16.72 -5.12
C GLY A 65 -1.38 15.68 -4.05
N PHE A 66 -2.26 15.60 -3.06
CA PHE A 66 -2.23 14.61 -1.99
C PHE A 66 -2.20 13.17 -2.54
N ARG A 67 -1.41 12.26 -1.95
CA ARG A 67 -1.50 10.83 -2.26
C ARG A 67 -2.17 10.07 -1.11
N PRO A 68 -3.12 9.14 -1.40
CA PRO A 68 -3.83 8.36 -0.40
C PRO A 68 -2.87 7.66 0.55
N LYS A 69 -3.24 7.54 1.84
CA LYS A 69 -2.51 6.63 2.74
C LYS A 69 -2.63 5.19 2.22
N PHE A 70 -1.63 4.36 2.46
CA PHE A 70 -1.61 2.99 1.97
C PHE A 70 -1.26 1.98 3.06
N GLN A 71 -1.99 0.87 3.07
CA GLN A 71 -1.73 -0.29 3.92
C GLN A 71 -1.54 -1.50 3.00
N THR A 72 -0.54 -2.33 3.26
CA THR A 72 -0.34 -3.58 2.51
C THR A 72 -0.14 -4.74 3.47
N LEU A 73 -0.71 -5.90 3.15
CA LEU A 73 -0.59 -7.11 3.95
C LEU A 73 -0.18 -8.27 3.04
N HIS A 74 0.77 -9.10 3.47
CA HIS A 74 1.24 -10.25 2.71
C HIS A 74 1.56 -11.44 3.60
N GLY A 75 1.12 -12.64 3.21
CA GLY A 75 1.42 -13.90 3.91
C GLY A 75 2.83 -14.41 3.59
N THR A 76 3.57 -14.87 4.59
CA THR A 76 4.94 -15.39 4.36
C THR A 76 4.96 -16.76 3.69
N ALA A 77 3.82 -17.45 3.60
CA ALA A 77 3.67 -18.74 2.94
C ALA A 77 2.81 -18.66 1.67
N ASP A 78 2.61 -17.45 1.12
CA ASP A 78 1.87 -17.27 -0.12
C ASP A 78 2.61 -17.90 -1.32
N THR A 79 1.96 -18.86 -1.97
CA THR A 79 2.47 -19.56 -3.16
C THR A 79 1.72 -19.20 -4.44
N THR A 80 0.78 -18.25 -4.39
CA THR A 80 0.12 -17.69 -5.58
C THR A 80 0.81 -16.39 -5.99
N LEU A 81 1.03 -15.49 -5.02
CA LEU A 81 1.77 -14.25 -5.17
C LEU A 81 2.89 -14.25 -4.14
N TYR A 82 4.10 -14.57 -4.56
CA TYR A 82 5.20 -14.93 -3.66
C TYR A 82 5.59 -13.76 -2.73
N PRO A 83 6.08 -14.03 -1.51
CA PRO A 83 6.34 -12.99 -0.49
C PRO A 83 7.34 -11.92 -0.92
N GLN A 84 8.16 -12.15 -1.95
CA GLN A 84 9.01 -11.11 -2.52
C GLN A 84 8.19 -9.89 -2.98
N ASN A 85 6.96 -10.08 -3.47
CA ASN A 85 6.06 -8.98 -3.85
C ASN A 85 5.75 -8.01 -2.70
N PHE A 86 5.75 -8.49 -1.46
CA PHE A 86 5.60 -7.64 -0.27
C PHE A 86 6.79 -6.69 -0.13
N ARG A 87 8.01 -7.20 -0.29
CA ARG A 87 9.24 -6.40 -0.22
C ARG A 87 9.28 -5.37 -1.34
N GLU A 88 8.84 -5.74 -2.54
CA GLU A 88 8.74 -4.81 -3.67
C GLU A 88 7.66 -3.73 -3.45
N GLN A 89 6.51 -4.07 -2.84
CA GLN A 89 5.49 -3.08 -2.47
C GLN A 89 6.02 -2.08 -1.43
N ILE A 90 6.77 -2.55 -0.43
CA ILE A 90 7.41 -1.67 0.56
C ILE A 90 8.37 -0.70 -0.15
N LYS A 91 9.23 -1.19 -1.05
CA LYS A 91 10.13 -0.32 -1.84
C LYS A 91 9.36 0.71 -2.65
N GLN A 92 8.29 0.29 -3.31
CA GLN A 92 7.44 1.16 -4.13
C GLN A 92 6.84 2.29 -3.29
N TRP A 93 6.10 1.96 -2.24
CA TRP A 93 5.30 2.95 -1.54
C TRP A 93 6.10 3.85 -0.63
N THR A 94 7.19 3.35 -0.03
CA THR A 94 8.16 4.24 0.65
C THR A 94 8.74 5.27 -0.32
N SER A 95 9.07 4.88 -1.55
CA SER A 95 9.61 5.79 -2.57
C SER A 95 8.56 6.71 -3.20
N VAL A 96 7.29 6.28 -3.27
CA VAL A 96 6.18 7.13 -3.71
C VAL A 96 5.89 8.24 -2.69
N PHE A 97 5.92 7.91 -1.40
CA PHE A 97 5.71 8.85 -0.31
C PHE A 97 6.95 9.64 0.10
N ASP A 98 8.12 9.32 -0.47
CA ASP A 98 9.41 9.95 -0.15
C ASP A 98 9.78 9.80 1.34
N VAL A 99 9.67 8.57 1.85
CA VAL A 99 10.01 8.21 3.23
C VAL A 99 11.10 7.13 3.26
N SER A 100 11.75 7.00 4.41
CA SER A 100 12.76 5.95 4.62
C SER A 100 12.18 4.55 4.42
N GLN A 101 12.97 3.64 3.84
CA GLN A 101 12.67 2.21 3.82
C GLN A 101 12.95 1.52 5.16
N LYS A 102 13.52 2.23 6.14
CA LYS A 102 13.58 1.75 7.52
C LYS A 102 12.28 2.14 8.22
N PRO A 103 11.56 1.18 8.82
CA PRO A 103 10.34 1.49 9.55
C PRO A 103 10.63 2.38 10.75
N THR A 104 9.70 3.28 11.04
CA THR A 104 9.69 4.13 12.24
C THR A 104 9.15 3.38 13.46
N GLU A 105 8.34 2.35 13.22
CA GLU A 105 7.77 1.48 14.26
C GLU A 105 7.68 0.04 13.73
N ILE A 106 8.04 -0.93 14.57
CA ILE A 106 7.84 -2.35 14.33
C ILE A 106 7.04 -2.89 15.51
N THR A 107 5.92 -3.55 15.24
CA THR A 107 5.05 -4.13 16.26
C THR A 107 4.80 -5.59 15.93
N GLU A 108 5.20 -6.49 16.82
CA GLU A 108 4.95 -7.93 16.67
C GLU A 108 3.59 -8.34 17.25
N ASN A 109 3.08 -9.47 16.78
CA ASN A 109 1.84 -10.11 17.22
C ASN A 109 0.61 -9.20 17.09
N VAL A 110 0.53 -8.42 16.01
CA VAL A 110 -0.61 -7.58 15.68
C VAL A 110 -1.04 -7.75 14.21
N PRO A 111 -2.35 -7.77 13.90
CA PRO A 111 -3.45 -7.92 14.86
C PRO A 111 -3.55 -9.35 15.45
N PHE A 112 -2.82 -10.30 14.87
CA PHE A 112 -2.78 -11.70 15.29
C PHE A 112 -1.39 -12.14 15.73
N GLN A 113 -1.32 -13.22 16.51
CA GLN A 113 -0.05 -13.85 16.86
C GLN A 113 0.72 -14.29 15.60
N GLY A 114 2.04 -14.04 15.57
CA GLY A 114 2.90 -14.36 14.43
C GLY A 114 2.86 -13.34 13.28
N TRP A 115 2.09 -12.25 13.40
CA TRP A 115 2.06 -11.17 12.42
C TRP A 115 2.91 -9.99 12.89
N THR A 116 3.57 -9.30 11.97
CA THR A 116 4.37 -8.13 12.28
C THR A 116 3.92 -6.93 11.46
N ARG A 117 3.62 -5.82 12.14
CA ARG A 117 3.37 -4.52 11.51
C ARG A 117 4.66 -3.71 11.41
N PHE A 118 4.86 -3.08 10.27
CA PHE A 118 5.89 -2.11 10.00
C PHE A 118 5.23 -0.78 9.61
N ARG A 119 5.57 0.32 10.29
CA ARG A 119 5.11 1.66 9.92
C ARG A 119 6.24 2.49 9.33
N TYR A 120 5.91 3.26 8.31
CA TYR A 120 6.82 4.15 7.59
C TYR A 120 6.24 5.57 7.63
N GLY A 121 6.27 6.16 8.83
CA GLY A 121 5.55 7.40 9.13
C GLY A 121 4.03 7.21 9.10
N ASP A 122 3.29 8.31 8.90
CA ASP A 122 1.83 8.30 9.08
C ASP A 122 1.04 7.78 7.88
N LYS A 123 1.68 7.65 6.70
CA LYS A 123 1.00 7.37 5.44
C LYS A 123 1.13 5.95 4.93
N PHE A 124 2.09 5.19 5.42
CA PHE A 124 2.35 3.84 4.92
C PHE A 124 2.60 2.87 6.05
N GLU A 125 1.84 1.79 6.08
CA GLU A 125 2.14 0.65 6.94
C GLU A 125 1.99 -0.66 6.19
N ALA A 126 2.72 -1.67 6.64
CA ALA A 126 2.82 -2.98 6.01
C ALA A 126 2.73 -4.07 7.06
N TYR A 127 1.99 -5.15 6.79
CA TYR A 127 1.89 -6.32 7.67
C TYR A 127 2.48 -7.54 6.98
N GLU A 128 3.40 -8.20 7.67
CA GLU A 128 3.90 -9.52 7.31
C GLU A 128 3.17 -10.56 8.16
N ALA A 129 2.35 -11.39 7.52
CA ALA A 129 1.51 -12.40 8.15
C ALA A 129 2.24 -13.76 8.17
N GLY A 130 2.82 -14.11 9.32
CA GLY A 130 3.60 -15.34 9.48
C GLY A 130 2.78 -16.60 9.20
N SER A 131 3.33 -17.51 8.40
CA SER A 131 2.75 -18.80 8.01
C SER A 131 1.41 -18.75 7.28
N VAL A 132 0.97 -17.57 6.82
CA VAL A 132 -0.27 -17.39 6.08
C VAL A 132 -0.04 -17.61 4.58
N THR A 133 -0.90 -18.41 3.94
CA THR A 133 -0.92 -18.67 2.50
C THR A 133 -1.76 -17.63 1.74
N HIS A 134 -2.04 -17.87 0.45
CA HIS A 134 -3.02 -17.07 -0.29
C HIS A 134 -4.44 -17.57 0.00
N ASP A 135 -5.45 -16.73 0.22
CA ASP A 135 -5.44 -15.28 0.50
C ASP A 135 -5.22 -15.01 2.00
N ILE A 136 -5.09 -13.75 2.41
CA ILE A 136 -4.98 -13.36 3.81
C ILE A 136 -6.37 -13.24 4.44
N PRO A 137 -6.58 -13.81 5.66
CA PRO A 137 -7.82 -13.63 6.40
C PRO A 137 -8.13 -12.15 6.61
N THR A 138 -9.27 -11.68 6.10
CA THR A 138 -9.67 -10.28 6.24
C THR A 138 -9.87 -9.92 7.72
N ASP A 139 -9.29 -8.79 8.14
CA ASP A 139 -9.60 -8.14 9.42
C ASP A 139 -10.04 -6.71 9.15
N SER A 140 -11.35 -6.48 9.25
CA SER A 140 -11.92 -5.15 9.00
C SER A 140 -11.42 -4.13 10.01
N ASP A 141 -11.17 -4.52 11.25
CA ASP A 141 -10.77 -3.57 12.30
C ASP A 141 -9.40 -2.95 12.01
N THR A 142 -8.43 -3.74 11.57
CA THR A 142 -7.13 -3.24 11.07
C THR A 142 -7.27 -2.18 9.98
N VAL A 143 -8.22 -2.35 9.04
CA VAL A 143 -8.45 -1.36 7.97
C VAL A 143 -9.17 -0.12 8.49
N MET A 144 -10.23 -0.33 9.28
CA MET A 144 -11.05 0.75 9.83
C MET A 144 -10.23 1.67 10.73
N ASP A 145 -9.30 1.12 11.51
CA ASP A 145 -8.40 1.88 12.37
C ASP A 145 -7.37 2.66 11.53
N PHE A 146 -6.78 2.04 10.51
CA PHE A 146 -5.79 2.72 9.66
C PHE A 146 -6.41 3.85 8.81
N PHE A 147 -7.64 3.65 8.33
CA PHE A 147 -8.41 4.64 7.58
C PHE A 147 -9.04 5.70 8.48
N ASP A 148 -8.98 5.49 9.80
CA ASP A 148 -9.53 6.36 10.82
C ASP A 148 -11.06 6.48 10.75
N LEU A 149 -11.74 5.43 10.26
CA LEU A 149 -13.19 5.38 10.07
C LEU A 149 -13.97 5.26 11.39
N LYS A 150 -13.31 4.82 12.46
CA LYS A 150 -13.87 4.80 13.82
C LYS A 150 -13.64 6.09 14.59
N CYS A 151 -12.75 6.96 14.11
CA CYS A 151 -12.39 8.18 14.82
C CYS A 151 -13.50 9.24 14.68
N SER A 152 -13.69 10.01 15.75
CA SER A 152 -14.57 11.17 15.76
C SER A 152 -13.84 12.40 16.27
N GLY A 153 -14.07 13.55 15.62
CA GLY A 153 -13.47 14.84 15.98
C GLY A 153 -12.45 15.38 14.98
N PRO A 154 -11.90 16.57 15.25
CA PRO A 154 -11.06 17.30 14.29
C PRO A 154 -9.64 16.74 14.14
N SER A 155 -9.22 15.85 15.03
CA SER A 155 -7.92 15.17 14.97
C SER A 155 -7.90 13.98 14.01
N CYS A 156 -9.07 13.54 13.53
CA CYS A 156 -9.16 12.38 12.66
C CYS A 156 -8.57 12.68 11.28
N PHE A 157 -7.91 11.68 10.71
CA PHE A 157 -7.42 11.74 9.35
C PHE A 157 -8.58 12.00 8.38
N SER A 158 -8.42 13.03 7.55
CA SER A 158 -9.27 13.27 6.40
C SER A 158 -8.43 13.72 5.23
N ARG A 159 -8.83 13.34 4.01
CA ARG A 159 -8.18 13.80 2.80
C ARG A 159 -8.24 15.34 2.75
N PRO A 160 -7.12 16.03 2.48
CA PRO A 160 -7.14 17.48 2.24
C PRO A 160 -8.10 17.81 1.10
N ARG A 161 -9.06 18.71 1.34
CA ARG A 161 -9.93 19.20 0.25
C ARG A 161 -9.08 19.96 -0.76
N SER A 162 -9.24 19.68 -2.04
CA SER A 162 -8.57 20.41 -3.12
C SER A 162 -9.06 21.86 -3.14
N GLY A 163 -8.20 22.77 -2.71
CA GLY A 163 -8.40 24.21 -2.71
C GLY A 163 -7.21 24.83 -1.97
N ASN A 164 -6.64 25.89 -2.51
CA ASN A 164 -5.54 26.63 -1.90
C ASN A 164 -5.69 26.76 -0.38
N GLY A 165 -4.58 26.56 0.33
CA GLY A 165 -4.53 26.48 1.78
C GLY A 165 -5.51 27.40 2.49
N THR A 166 -6.51 26.81 3.13
CA THR A 166 -7.16 27.37 4.31
C THR A 166 -7.79 26.21 5.05
N LYS A 167 -7.32 26.01 6.27
CA LYS A 167 -7.93 25.11 7.25
C LYS A 167 -9.40 25.51 7.40
N TYR A 168 -10.30 24.59 7.12
CA TYR A 168 -11.65 24.66 7.66
C TYR A 168 -11.76 23.58 8.72
N HIS A 169 -11.61 24.01 9.97
CA HIS A 169 -12.08 23.27 11.13
C HIS A 169 -13.60 23.05 10.98
N ARG A 170 -14.05 21.83 11.26
CA ARG A 170 -15.41 21.63 11.78
C ARG A 170 -15.39 21.90 13.27
#